data_AF-A0A0S8GNQ7-F1
#
_entry.id   AF-A0A0S8GNQ7-F1
#
_cell.length_a   1.000
_cell.length_b   1.000
_cell.length_c   1.000
_cell.angle_alpha   90.00
_cell.angle_beta   90.00
_cell.angle_gamma   90.00
#
_symmetry.space_group_name_H-M   'P 1'
#
loop_
_entity.id
_entity.type
_entity.pdbx_description
1 polymer ?
#
loop_
_entity_poly.entity_id
_entity_poly.type
_entity_poly.pdbx_seq_one_letter_code
_entity_poly.pdbx_strand_id
1 'polypeptide(L)'
;MRKIEKVIFLTCLFLVLVHAVASFFPKERLWGLDLLCYVPPFFRWLLIGFCLLILTPPVNRFVADGLAKLLTLAENGLKKINKYYKYALISLASFPLFWIFKIKTSLLGDASLRATEILMGTKFSPTEPLDFYLHAQFSNLLKLNPFITYAILSCLAGALFVFLILLLSNIIGKKKQEKLLVFSILATMGANQLFFGYVESYTLMYVAQGGFILSSLYYLKGKCGFFWPSLVFILGVSLHLSAIFLLPSVLYLSVAKRSREAKAKNKIFPLTNIIKMALILLIICGGFFILRNY
;
A
#
# COMPACT_ATOMS: atom_id res chain seq x y z
N MET A 1 13.97 15.72 26.23
CA MET A 1 13.36 15.49 24.90
C MET A 1 13.70 16.64 23.98
N ARG A 2 14.17 16.34 22.77
CA ARG A 2 14.37 17.33 21.70
C ARG A 2 13.03 17.97 21.31
N LYS A 3 13.04 19.18 20.73
CA LYS A 3 11.80 19.89 20.34
C LYS A 3 10.87 19.02 19.48
N ILE A 4 11.42 18.30 18.50
CA ILE A 4 10.67 17.38 17.63
C ILE A 4 10.06 16.23 18.41
N GLU A 5 10.79 15.63 19.35
CA GLU A 5 10.27 14.52 20.18
C GLU A 5 9.08 14.97 21.02
N LYS A 6 9.11 16.21 21.55
CA LYS A 6 7.99 16.77 22.30
C LYS A 6 6.76 16.95 21.40
N VAL A 7 6.94 17.46 20.18
CA VAL A 7 5.85 17.61 19.22
C VAL A 7 5.24 16.26 18.89
N ILE A 8 6.05 15.25 18.57
CA ILE A 8 5.57 13.89 18.28
C ILE A 8 4.78 13.33 19.46
N PHE A 9 5.33 13.43 20.67
CA PHE A 9 4.67 12.96 21.88
C PHE A 9 3.31 13.64 22.10
N LEU A 10 3.26 14.98 22.00
CA LEU A 10 2.02 15.74 22.18
C LEU A 10 0.98 15.38 21.12
N THR A 11 1.39 15.21 19.87
CA THR A 11 0.50 14.78 18.79
C THR A 11 -0.04 13.37 19.03
N CYS A 12 0.81 12.42 19.42
CA CYS A 12 0.35 11.06 19.73
C CYS A 12 -0.57 11.04 20.96
N LEU A 13 -0.26 11.81 22.00
CA LEU A 13 -1.11 11.94 23.17
C LEU A 13 -2.47 12.51 22.80
N PHE A 14 -2.49 13.59 22.01
CA PHE A 14 -3.72 14.19 21.51
C PHE A 14 -4.55 13.17 20.72
N LEU A 15 -3.94 12.42 19.80
CA LEU A 15 -4.64 11.37 19.02
C LEU A 15 -5.25 10.30 19.94
N VAL A 16 -4.50 9.80 20.93
CA VAL A 16 -5.00 8.81 21.89
C VAL A 16 -6.18 9.37 22.68
N LEU A 17 -6.10 10.63 23.14
CA LEU A 17 -7.19 11.28 23.87
C LEU A 17 -8.44 11.49 22.99
N VAL A 18 -8.27 11.89 21.73
CA VAL A 18 -9.39 12.06 20.80
C VAL A 18 -10.10 10.72 20.56
N HIS A 19 -9.36 9.65 20.30
CA HIS A 19 -9.94 8.30 20.15
C HIS A 19 -10.60 7.82 21.45
N ALA A 20 -9.99 8.09 22.61
CA ALA A 20 -10.57 7.75 23.90
C ALA A 20 -11.91 8.47 24.11
N VAL A 21 -11.97 9.79 23.93
CA VAL A 21 -13.20 10.57 24.09
C VAL A 21 -14.26 10.14 23.07
N ALA A 22 -13.91 10.03 21.80
CA ALA A 22 -14.84 9.62 20.74
C ALA A 22 -15.43 8.22 21.00
N SER A 23 -14.68 7.33 21.65
CA SER A 23 -15.17 5.98 21.98
C SER A 23 -16.30 5.95 23.02
N PHE A 24 -16.40 6.96 23.89
CA PHE A 24 -17.47 7.06 24.90
C PHE A 24 -18.63 7.95 24.47
N PHE A 25 -18.40 8.82 23.49
CA PHE A 25 -19.42 9.71 22.93
C PHE A 25 -19.53 9.52 21.42
N PRO A 26 -19.89 8.32 20.94
CA PRO A 26 -19.97 8.04 19.51
C PRO A 26 -21.02 8.95 18.87
N LYS A 27 -20.64 9.57 17.77
CA LYS A 27 -21.51 10.37 16.90
C LYS A 27 -21.17 10.00 15.47
N GLU A 28 -22.16 10.00 14.59
CA GLU A 28 -21.98 9.67 13.17
C GLU A 28 -20.86 10.49 12.51
N ARG A 29 -20.69 11.75 12.92
CA ARG A 29 -19.63 12.65 12.43
C ARG A 29 -18.22 12.32 12.94
N LEU A 30 -18.10 11.44 13.94
CA LEU A 30 -16.83 10.97 14.49
C LEU A 30 -16.41 9.62 13.90
N TRP A 31 -17.01 9.23 12.78
CA TRP A 31 -16.70 7.99 12.08
C TRP A 31 -15.18 7.84 11.86
N GLY A 32 -14.63 6.72 12.34
CA GLY A 32 -13.20 6.41 12.30
C GLY A 32 -12.43 6.82 13.56
N LEU A 33 -12.89 7.85 14.28
CA LEU A 33 -12.33 8.23 15.59
C LEU A 33 -12.95 7.38 16.71
N ASP A 34 -14.22 7.03 16.55
CA ASP A 34 -15.01 6.26 17.52
C ASP A 34 -14.84 4.74 17.41
N LEU A 35 -13.86 4.22 16.64
CA LEU A 35 -13.66 2.78 16.42
C LEU A 35 -13.64 1.92 17.69
N LEU A 36 -13.12 2.46 18.81
CA LEU A 36 -13.08 1.75 20.09
C LEU A 36 -14.47 1.62 20.76
N CYS A 37 -15.50 2.29 20.25
CA CYS A 37 -16.88 2.18 20.75
C CYS A 37 -17.45 0.77 20.50
N TYR A 38 -17.00 0.10 19.44
CA TYR A 38 -17.39 -1.27 19.08
C TYR A 38 -16.64 -2.36 19.88
N VAL A 39 -15.68 -1.97 20.71
CA VAL A 39 -14.93 -2.89 21.58
C VAL A 39 -15.59 -2.93 22.96
N PRO A 40 -15.69 -4.10 23.62
CA PRO A 40 -16.26 -4.19 24.97
C PRO A 40 -15.56 -3.24 25.95
N PRO A 41 -16.27 -2.63 26.91
CA PRO A 41 -15.74 -1.53 27.74
C PRO A 41 -14.42 -1.85 28.45
N PHE A 42 -14.26 -3.07 28.94
CA PHE A 42 -13.01 -3.52 29.56
C PHE A 42 -11.81 -3.46 28.60
N PHE A 43 -11.95 -4.04 27.41
CA PHE A 43 -10.89 -4.04 26.40
C PHE A 43 -10.62 -2.64 25.85
N ARG A 44 -11.65 -1.78 25.78
CA ARG A 44 -11.48 -0.37 25.42
C ARG A 44 -10.53 0.35 26.37
N TRP A 45 -10.75 0.25 27.69
CA TRP A 45 -9.86 0.84 28.68
C TRP A 45 -8.45 0.22 28.64
N LEU A 46 -8.35 -1.09 28.42
CA LEU A 46 -7.06 -1.77 28.26
C LEU A 46 -6.28 -1.22 27.06
N LEU A 47 -6.92 -1.03 25.91
CA LEU A 47 -6.29 -0.47 24.71
C LEU A 47 -5.86 0.99 24.91
N ILE A 48 -6.70 1.82 25.53
CA ILE A 48 -6.37 3.22 25.85
C ILE A 48 -5.17 3.25 26.81
N GLY A 49 -5.22 2.47 27.89
CA GLY A 49 -4.14 2.35 28.86
C GLY A 49 -2.84 1.89 28.22
N PHE A 50 -2.89 0.88 27.36
CA PHE A 50 -1.74 0.38 26.61
C PHE A 50 -1.13 1.46 25.70
N CYS A 51 -1.97 2.21 24.96
CA CYS A 51 -1.51 3.32 24.13
C CYS A 51 -0.82 4.40 24.97
N LEU A 52 -1.41 4.79 26.10
CA LEU A 52 -0.81 5.77 27.02
C LEU A 52 0.51 5.25 27.61
N LEU A 53 0.58 3.98 27.98
CA LEU A 53 1.80 3.34 28.48
C LEU A 53 2.90 3.35 27.42
N ILE A 54 2.61 3.07 26.15
CA ILE A 54 3.59 3.13 25.04
C ILE A 54 4.17 4.54 24.85
N LEU A 55 3.44 5.60 25.21
CA LEU A 55 3.96 6.97 25.15
C LEU A 55 4.98 7.26 26.26
N THR A 56 5.04 6.44 27.31
CA THR A 56 6.06 6.59 28.35
C THR A 56 7.43 6.14 27.82
N PRO A 57 8.49 6.96 27.92
CA PRO A 57 9.79 6.62 27.35
C PRO A 57 10.39 5.27 27.78
N PRO A 58 10.28 4.84 29.05
CA PRO A 58 10.80 3.54 29.48
C PRO A 58 10.10 2.37 28.78
N VAL A 59 8.76 2.40 28.72
CA VAL A 59 7.96 1.35 28.07
C VAL A 59 8.20 1.37 26.57
N ASN A 60 8.23 2.55 25.95
CA ASN A 60 8.52 2.69 24.52
C ASN A 60 9.86 2.04 24.14
N ARG A 61 10.92 2.35 24.90
CA ARG A 61 12.25 1.77 24.68
C ARG A 61 12.24 0.26 24.88
N PHE A 62 11.61 -0.22 25.95
CA PHE A 62 11.48 -1.64 26.22
C PHE A 62 10.78 -2.38 25.07
N VAL A 63 9.65 -1.85 24.58
CA VAL A 63 8.91 -2.43 23.44
C VAL A 63 9.74 -2.37 22.16
N ALA A 64 10.37 -1.23 21.86
CA ALA A 64 11.18 -1.06 20.66
C ALA A 64 12.40 -2.01 20.66
N ASP A 65 13.09 -2.14 21.78
CA ASP A 65 14.23 -3.05 21.93
C ASP A 65 13.79 -4.52 21.90
N GLY A 66 12.66 -4.85 22.51
CA GLY A 66 12.04 -6.18 22.44
C GLY A 66 11.71 -6.58 21.00
N LEU A 67 11.02 -5.71 20.26
CA LEU A 67 10.71 -5.93 18.85
C LEU A 67 11.98 -6.02 18.00
N ALA A 68 12.96 -5.15 18.24
CA ALA A 68 14.24 -5.21 17.53
C ALA A 68 14.98 -6.52 17.78
N LYS A 69 15.00 -7.04 19.02
CA LYS A 69 15.57 -8.35 19.38
C LYS A 69 14.83 -9.50 18.71
N LEU A 70 13.50 -9.46 18.70
CA LEU A 70 12.69 -10.50 18.06
C LEU A 70 12.96 -10.56 16.55
N LEU A 71 13.08 -9.39 15.91
CA LEU A 71 13.47 -9.29 14.51
C LEU A 71 14.90 -9.78 14.27
N THR A 72 15.86 -9.49 15.16
CA THR A 72 17.22 -10.00 14.98
C THR A 72 17.29 -11.51 15.16
N LEU A 73 16.52 -12.10 16.07
CA LEU A 73 16.42 -13.56 16.22
C LEU A 73 15.84 -14.22 14.96
N ALA A 74 14.73 -13.69 14.44
CA ALA A 74 14.13 -14.16 13.19
C ALA A 74 15.11 -14.02 12.01
N GLU A 75 15.81 -12.89 11.92
CA GLU A 75 16.81 -12.65 10.87
C GLU A 75 18.00 -13.62 10.98
N ASN A 76 18.46 -13.89 12.21
CA ASN A 76 19.55 -14.82 12.51
C ASN A 76 19.21 -16.25 12.11
N GLY A 77 18.01 -16.73 12.45
CA GLY A 77 17.54 -18.07 12.05
C GLY A 77 17.48 -18.25 10.53
N LEU A 78 17.23 -17.16 9.80
CA LEU A 78 17.15 -17.18 8.34
C LEU A 78 18.44 -16.70 7.66
N LYS A 79 19.57 -16.48 8.37
CA LYS A 79 20.77 -15.81 7.84
C LYS A 79 21.26 -16.30 6.48
N LYS A 80 21.20 -17.62 6.24
CA LYS A 80 21.68 -18.26 5.00
C LYS A 80 20.77 -18.03 3.79
N ILE A 81 19.53 -17.59 3.99
CA ILE A 81 18.56 -17.40 2.91
C ILE A 81 18.73 -16.01 2.30
N ASN A 82 18.69 -15.91 0.96
CA ASN A 82 18.69 -14.62 0.27
C ASN A 82 17.52 -13.75 0.78
N LYS A 83 17.80 -12.48 1.10
CA LYS A 83 16.80 -11.54 1.63
C LYS A 83 15.51 -11.46 0.80
N TYR A 84 15.59 -11.61 -0.53
CA TYR A 84 14.41 -11.54 -1.39
C TYR A 84 13.47 -12.73 -1.14
N TYR A 85 14.01 -13.94 -0.95
CA TYR A 85 13.22 -15.11 -0.56
C TYR A 85 12.63 -14.95 0.84
N LYS A 86 13.35 -14.33 1.78
CA LYS A 86 12.77 -14.02 3.11
C LYS A 86 11.56 -13.10 3.00
N TYR A 87 11.68 -12.03 2.21
CA TYR A 87 10.58 -11.09 2.01
C TYR A 87 9.41 -11.76 1.28
N ALA A 88 9.69 -12.61 0.28
CA ALA A 88 8.67 -13.39 -0.40
C ALA A 88 7.95 -14.34 0.56
N LEU A 89 8.69 -15.01 1.46
CA LEU A 89 8.10 -15.89 2.47
C LEU A 89 7.21 -15.12 3.44
N ILE A 90 7.67 -13.97 3.96
CA ILE A 90 6.87 -13.12 4.85
C ILE A 90 5.61 -12.60 4.14
N SER A 91 5.77 -12.17 2.88
CA SER A 91 4.67 -11.77 1.99
C SER A 91 3.65 -12.89 1.84
N LEU A 92 4.07 -14.09 1.47
CA LEU A 92 3.18 -15.24 1.33
C LEU A 92 2.50 -15.61 2.66
N ALA A 93 3.23 -15.56 3.77
CA ALA A 93 2.70 -15.82 5.10
C ALA A 93 1.69 -14.76 5.57
N SER A 94 1.67 -13.57 4.96
CA SER A 94 0.66 -12.54 5.26
C SER A 94 -0.69 -12.80 4.61
N PHE A 95 -0.75 -13.59 3.52
CA PHE A 95 -2.02 -13.90 2.84
C PHE A 95 -3.06 -14.55 3.76
N PRO A 96 -2.74 -15.60 4.57
CA PRO A 96 -3.69 -16.16 5.52
C PRO A 96 -4.21 -15.13 6.54
N LEU A 97 -3.38 -14.17 6.96
CA LEU A 97 -3.81 -13.12 7.89
C LEU A 97 -4.87 -12.22 7.24
N PHE A 98 -4.63 -11.76 6.01
CA PHE A 98 -5.61 -10.97 5.26
C PHE A 98 -6.92 -11.72 5.04
N TRP A 99 -6.84 -13.03 4.78
CA TRP A 99 -8.00 -13.87 4.55
C TRP A 99 -8.82 -14.13 5.82
N ILE A 100 -8.15 -14.47 6.93
CA ILE A 100 -8.81 -14.78 8.22
C ILE A 100 -9.54 -13.55 8.76
N PHE A 101 -8.89 -12.37 8.65
CA PHE A 101 -9.45 -11.10 9.11
C PHE A 101 -10.20 -10.34 8.00
N LYS A 102 -10.66 -11.05 6.96
CA LYS A 102 -11.39 -10.45 5.84
C LYS A 102 -12.62 -9.66 6.32
N ILE A 103 -12.80 -8.48 5.73
CA ILE A 103 -13.97 -7.62 5.94
C ILE A 103 -15.22 -8.36 5.43
N LYS A 104 -16.23 -8.44 6.29
CA LYS A 104 -17.49 -9.14 5.98
C LYS A 104 -18.61 -8.22 5.51
N THR A 105 -18.47 -6.91 5.70
CA THR A 105 -19.47 -5.94 5.31
C THR A 105 -19.17 -5.39 3.92
N SER A 106 -20.19 -5.32 3.06
CA SER A 106 -20.15 -4.68 1.74
C SER A 106 -20.92 -3.35 1.74
N LEU A 107 -21.18 -2.78 2.92
CA LEU A 107 -22.10 -1.66 3.09
C LEU A 107 -21.52 -0.32 2.58
N LEU A 108 -20.20 -0.26 2.37
CA LEU A 108 -19.51 0.93 1.88
C LEU A 108 -18.83 0.62 0.54
N GLY A 109 -18.74 1.64 -0.31
CA GLY A 109 -18.05 1.56 -1.61
C GLY A 109 -18.84 0.84 -2.70
N ASP A 110 -18.10 0.31 -3.68
CA ASP A 110 -18.68 -0.15 -4.95
C ASP A 110 -18.84 -1.68 -5.00
N ALA A 111 -18.67 -2.36 -3.85
CA ALA A 111 -18.61 -3.82 -3.74
C ALA A 111 -19.77 -4.53 -4.44
N SER A 112 -21.01 -4.15 -4.10
CA SER A 112 -22.21 -4.74 -4.69
C SER A 112 -22.35 -4.39 -6.17
N LEU A 113 -22.05 -3.14 -6.55
CA LEU A 113 -22.13 -2.69 -7.94
C LEU A 113 -21.21 -3.53 -8.84
N ARG A 114 -19.92 -3.61 -8.50
CA ARG A 114 -18.90 -4.26 -9.35
C ARG A 114 -19.11 -5.76 -9.43
N ALA A 115 -19.39 -6.41 -8.31
CA ALA A 115 -19.65 -7.84 -8.31
C ALA A 115 -20.92 -8.19 -9.11
N THR A 116 -21.98 -7.38 -9.01
CA THR A 116 -23.21 -7.57 -9.79
C THR A 116 -23.02 -7.33 -11.28
N GLU A 117 -22.24 -6.32 -11.69
CA GLU A 117 -21.90 -6.09 -13.10
C GLU A 117 -21.19 -7.32 -13.70
N ILE A 118 -20.22 -7.91 -12.99
CA ILE A 118 -19.56 -9.14 -13.44
C ILE A 118 -20.55 -10.30 -13.53
N LEU A 119 -21.46 -10.45 -12.56
CA LEU A 119 -22.51 -11.47 -12.62
C LEU A 119 -23.45 -11.29 -13.83
N MET A 120 -23.70 -10.05 -14.23
CA MET A 120 -24.47 -9.70 -15.44
C MET A 120 -23.68 -9.89 -16.74
N GLY A 121 -22.41 -10.32 -16.65
CA GLY A 121 -21.56 -10.58 -17.81
C GLY A 121 -20.82 -9.34 -18.35
N THR A 122 -20.88 -8.21 -17.63
CA THR A 122 -20.04 -7.05 -17.96
C THR A 122 -18.57 -7.41 -17.79
N LYS A 123 -17.73 -6.95 -18.72
CA LYS A 123 -16.27 -7.20 -18.70
C LYS A 123 -15.42 -5.93 -18.70
N PHE A 124 -16.06 -4.77 -18.76
CA PHE A 124 -15.39 -3.49 -18.92
C PHE A 124 -16.02 -2.44 -18.00
N SER A 125 -15.17 -1.76 -17.23
CA SER A 125 -15.51 -0.54 -16.51
C SER A 125 -14.56 0.57 -16.96
N PRO A 126 -15.06 1.72 -17.45
CA PRO A 126 -14.20 2.80 -17.96
C PRO A 126 -13.23 3.38 -16.94
N THR A 127 -13.57 3.35 -15.65
CA THR A 127 -12.77 3.96 -14.58
C THR A 127 -11.66 3.03 -14.06
N GLU A 128 -11.77 1.72 -14.30
CA GLU A 128 -10.86 0.68 -13.80
C GLU A 128 -10.75 -0.50 -14.78
N PRO A 129 -10.37 -0.25 -16.04
CA PRO A 129 -10.60 -1.19 -17.13
C PRO A 129 -9.83 -2.51 -16.92
N LEU A 130 -8.57 -2.45 -16.50
CA LEU A 130 -7.76 -3.65 -16.29
C LEU A 130 -8.13 -4.36 -15.00
N ASP A 131 -8.40 -3.63 -13.92
CA ASP A 131 -8.79 -4.24 -12.64
C ASP A 131 -10.11 -5.00 -12.80
N PHE A 132 -11.13 -4.36 -13.39
CA PHE A 132 -12.43 -4.97 -13.64
C PHE A 132 -12.33 -6.17 -14.59
N TYR A 133 -11.57 -6.02 -15.70
CA TYR A 133 -11.34 -7.11 -16.64
C TYR A 133 -10.68 -8.32 -15.98
N LEU A 134 -9.65 -8.11 -15.15
CA LEU A 134 -8.99 -9.18 -14.41
C LEU A 134 -9.97 -9.87 -13.48
N HIS A 135 -10.75 -9.13 -12.68
CA HIS A 135 -11.75 -9.72 -11.81
C HIS A 135 -12.78 -10.55 -12.58
N ALA A 136 -13.33 -10.02 -13.67
CA ALA A 136 -14.28 -10.73 -14.51
C ALA A 136 -13.68 -12.01 -15.10
N GLN A 137 -12.45 -11.93 -15.62
CA GLN A 137 -11.77 -13.07 -16.25
C GLN A 137 -11.41 -14.15 -15.24
N PHE A 138 -10.88 -13.79 -14.07
CA PHE A 138 -10.60 -14.76 -13.00
C PHE A 138 -11.87 -15.41 -12.47
N SER A 139 -12.96 -14.65 -12.32
CA SER A 139 -14.24 -15.19 -11.88
C SER A 139 -14.77 -16.23 -12.86
N ASN A 140 -14.69 -15.95 -14.16
CA ASN A 140 -15.14 -16.85 -15.22
C ASN A 140 -14.23 -18.09 -15.34
N LEU A 141 -12.91 -17.89 -15.35
CA LEU A 141 -11.93 -18.98 -15.51
C LEU A 141 -12.01 -19.98 -14.36
N LEU A 142 -12.15 -19.49 -13.13
CA LEU A 142 -12.20 -20.32 -11.92
C LEU A 142 -13.63 -20.72 -11.53
N LYS A 143 -14.65 -20.23 -12.27
CA LYS A 143 -16.07 -20.40 -11.95
C LYS A 143 -16.42 -19.99 -10.52
N LEU A 144 -15.75 -18.94 -10.03
CA LEU A 144 -15.95 -18.41 -8.68
C LEU A 144 -17.02 -17.33 -8.69
N ASN A 145 -17.66 -17.14 -7.53
CA ASN A 145 -18.49 -15.98 -7.29
C ASN A 145 -17.62 -14.69 -7.32
N PRO A 146 -18.02 -13.61 -8.02
CA PRO A 146 -17.21 -12.40 -8.13
C PRO A 146 -16.79 -11.78 -6.79
N PHE A 147 -17.64 -11.82 -5.76
CA PHE A 147 -17.27 -11.34 -4.41
C PHE A 147 -16.10 -12.14 -3.83
N ILE A 148 -16.07 -13.46 -4.06
CA ILE A 148 -14.96 -14.32 -3.63
C ILE A 148 -13.71 -14.02 -4.46
N THR A 149 -13.86 -13.83 -5.77
CA THR A 149 -12.77 -13.47 -6.68
C THR A 149 -12.08 -12.17 -6.25
N TYR A 150 -12.86 -11.11 -6.00
CA TYR A 150 -12.36 -9.85 -5.45
C TYR A 150 -11.64 -10.05 -4.11
N ALA A 151 -12.24 -10.81 -3.19
CA ALA A 151 -11.62 -11.05 -1.90
C ALA A 151 -10.25 -11.77 -2.02
N ILE A 152 -10.13 -12.76 -2.90
CA ILE A 152 -8.88 -13.48 -3.15
C ILE A 152 -7.84 -12.54 -3.75
N LEU A 153 -8.20 -11.81 -4.80
CA LEU A 153 -7.28 -10.89 -5.47
C LEU A 153 -6.84 -9.76 -4.54
N SER A 154 -7.74 -9.24 -3.69
CA SER A 154 -7.42 -8.28 -2.64
C SER A 154 -6.41 -8.84 -1.61
N CYS A 155 -6.59 -10.07 -1.13
CA CYS A 155 -5.65 -10.69 -0.20
C CYS A 155 -4.29 -10.96 -0.85
N LEU A 156 -4.26 -11.38 -2.12
CA LEU A 156 -3.03 -11.56 -2.89
C LEU A 156 -2.31 -10.22 -3.12
N ALA A 157 -3.07 -9.16 -3.42
CA ALA A 157 -2.57 -7.80 -3.52
C ALA A 157 -1.93 -7.34 -2.19
N GLY A 158 -2.55 -7.67 -1.05
CA GLY A 158 -1.99 -7.44 0.28
C GLY A 158 -0.65 -8.13 0.50
N ALA A 159 -0.56 -9.41 0.15
CA ALA A 159 0.70 -10.15 0.23
C ALA A 159 1.78 -9.47 -0.61
N LEU A 160 1.48 -9.17 -1.89
CA LEU A 160 2.40 -8.46 -2.77
C LEU A 160 2.79 -7.09 -2.20
N PHE A 161 1.85 -6.35 -1.61
CA PHE A 161 2.13 -5.08 -0.95
C PHE A 161 3.10 -5.23 0.21
N VAL A 162 2.93 -6.26 1.06
CA VAL A 162 3.88 -6.57 2.15
C VAL A 162 5.29 -6.76 1.61
N PHE A 163 5.45 -7.47 0.48
CA PHE A 163 6.75 -7.59 -0.18
C PHE A 163 7.32 -6.22 -0.59
N LEU A 164 6.51 -5.36 -1.20
CA LEU A 164 6.93 -4.03 -1.65
C LEU A 164 7.34 -3.13 -0.48
N ILE A 165 6.58 -3.11 0.62
CA ILE A 165 6.92 -2.28 1.78
C ILE A 165 8.16 -2.78 2.52
N LEU A 166 8.45 -4.09 2.51
CA LEU A 166 9.72 -4.64 3.02
C LEU A 166 10.90 -4.14 2.19
N LEU A 167 10.76 -4.13 0.86
CA LEU A 167 11.77 -3.57 -0.05
C LEU A 167 11.96 -2.06 0.17
N LEU A 168 10.87 -1.30 0.25
CA LEU A 168 10.88 0.14 0.51
C LEU A 168 11.55 0.46 1.84
N SER A 169 11.19 -0.27 2.90
CA SER A 169 11.78 -0.13 4.23
C SER A 169 13.28 -0.33 4.18
N ASN A 170 13.77 -1.33 3.43
CA ASN A 170 15.20 -1.56 3.26
C ASN A 170 15.91 -0.49 2.41
N ILE A 171 15.20 0.22 1.54
CA ILE A 171 15.77 1.32 0.72
C ILE A 171 15.82 2.63 1.51
N ILE A 172 14.82 2.90 2.35
CA ILE A 172 14.64 4.14 3.09
C ILE A 172 15.42 4.09 4.41
N GLY A 173 15.27 3.02 5.20
CA GLY A 173 15.92 2.86 6.49
C GLY A 173 17.37 2.39 6.36
N LYS A 174 18.30 3.08 7.04
CA LYS A 174 19.72 2.69 7.13
C LYS A 174 19.95 1.71 8.27
N LYS A 175 19.32 1.97 9.43
CA LYS A 175 19.41 1.12 10.64
C LYS A 175 18.20 0.20 10.78
N LYS A 176 18.33 -0.88 11.57
CA LYS A 176 17.22 -1.84 11.77
C LYS A 176 15.96 -1.19 12.33
N GLN A 177 16.12 -0.29 13.29
CA GLN A 177 15.02 0.46 13.91
C GLN A 177 14.32 1.37 12.89
N GLU A 178 15.07 2.02 12.01
CA GLU A 178 14.50 2.86 10.95
C GLU A 178 13.73 2.02 9.93
N LYS A 179 14.25 0.85 9.56
CA LYS A 179 13.55 -0.08 8.66
C LYS A 179 12.25 -0.58 9.29
N LEU A 180 12.28 -0.96 10.57
CA LEU A 180 11.08 -1.37 11.30
C LEU A 180 10.07 -0.23 11.37
N LEU A 181 10.52 0.99 11.63
CA LEU A 181 9.64 2.16 11.69
C LEU A 181 8.96 2.40 10.35
N VAL A 182 9.70 2.43 9.24
CA VAL A 182 9.13 2.59 7.90
C VAL A 182 8.14 1.48 7.59
N PHE A 183 8.50 0.22 7.87
CA PHE A 183 7.61 -0.92 7.67
C PHE A 183 6.33 -0.77 8.49
N SER A 184 6.46 -0.42 9.77
CA SER A 184 5.32 -0.30 10.69
C SER A 184 4.38 0.79 10.23
N ILE A 185 4.89 1.97 9.89
CA ILE A 185 4.07 3.08 9.38
C ILE A 185 3.28 2.63 8.15
N LEU A 186 3.95 2.02 7.17
CA LEU A 186 3.31 1.57 5.92
C LEU A 186 2.34 0.40 6.15
N ALA A 187 2.67 -0.52 7.05
CA ALA A 187 1.86 -1.70 7.37
C ALA A 187 0.62 -1.37 8.22
N THR A 188 0.60 -0.23 8.92
CA THR A 188 -0.53 0.20 9.75
C THR A 188 -1.31 1.37 9.16
N MET A 189 -1.10 1.72 7.88
CA MET A 189 -1.93 2.74 7.22
C MET A 189 -3.36 2.23 7.07
N GLY A 190 -4.35 3.11 7.23
CA GLY A 190 -5.77 2.75 7.08
C GLY A 190 -6.11 2.14 5.72
N ALA A 191 -5.41 2.57 4.66
CA ALA A 191 -5.55 2.01 3.32
C ALA A 191 -5.25 0.50 3.21
N ASN A 192 -4.53 -0.09 4.18
CA ASN A 192 -4.29 -1.53 4.18
C ASN A 192 -5.55 -2.35 4.48
N GLN A 193 -6.64 -1.73 4.94
CA GLN A 193 -7.96 -2.37 5.05
C GLN A 193 -8.42 -2.95 3.70
N LEU A 194 -8.00 -2.34 2.58
CA LEU A 194 -8.32 -2.82 1.23
C LEU A 194 -7.84 -4.24 0.97
N PHE A 195 -6.79 -4.68 1.66
CA PHE A 195 -6.18 -6.00 1.48
C PHE A 195 -6.87 -7.11 2.27
N PHE A 196 -7.78 -6.76 3.19
CA PHE A 196 -8.55 -7.73 3.96
C PHE A 196 -9.80 -8.15 3.19
N GLY A 197 -9.62 -8.60 1.94
CA GLY A 197 -10.66 -9.08 1.04
C GLY A 197 -11.78 -8.08 0.76
N TYR A 198 -11.48 -6.79 0.86
CA TYR A 198 -12.43 -5.72 0.57
C TYR A 198 -12.67 -5.64 -0.94
N VAL A 199 -13.94 -5.61 -1.34
CA VAL A 199 -14.36 -5.69 -2.75
C VAL A 199 -14.37 -4.28 -3.33
N GLU A 200 -13.22 -3.85 -3.83
CA GLU A 200 -13.03 -2.52 -4.44
C GLU A 200 -12.06 -2.58 -5.63
N SER A 201 -12.36 -1.79 -6.66
CA SER A 201 -11.61 -1.74 -7.92
C SER A 201 -10.30 -0.93 -7.88
N TYR A 202 -9.84 -0.52 -6.70
CA TYR A 202 -8.60 0.25 -6.54
C TYR A 202 -7.54 -0.46 -5.68
N THR A 203 -7.79 -1.70 -5.27
CA THR A 203 -6.86 -2.50 -4.46
C THR A 203 -5.57 -2.80 -5.23
N LEU A 204 -5.66 -3.24 -6.49
CA LEU A 204 -4.49 -3.50 -7.33
C LEU A 204 -3.75 -2.22 -7.69
N MET A 205 -4.47 -1.10 -7.90
CA MET A 205 -3.86 0.21 -8.12
C MET A 205 -3.02 0.65 -6.92
N TYR A 206 -3.46 0.38 -5.69
CA TYR A 206 -2.68 0.69 -4.48
C TYR A 206 -1.35 -0.09 -4.42
N VAL A 207 -1.34 -1.34 -4.88
CA VAL A 207 -0.09 -2.11 -5.06
C VAL A 207 0.80 -1.50 -6.13
N ALA A 208 0.22 -1.12 -7.28
CA ALA A 208 0.95 -0.44 -8.34
C ALA A 208 1.56 0.89 -7.85
N GLN A 209 0.87 1.64 -7.00
CA GLN A 209 1.41 2.85 -6.35
C GLN A 209 2.65 2.53 -5.50
N GLY A 210 2.61 1.48 -4.68
CA GLY A 210 3.77 1.01 -3.94
C GLY A 210 4.94 0.61 -4.86
N GLY A 211 4.64 -0.08 -5.96
CA GLY A 211 5.61 -0.44 -6.99
C GLY A 211 6.19 0.77 -7.72
N PHE A 212 5.38 1.80 -7.95
CA PHE A 212 5.78 3.06 -8.57
C PHE A 212 6.77 3.80 -7.68
N ILE A 213 6.47 3.93 -6.38
CA ILE A 213 7.39 4.56 -5.42
C ILE A 213 8.72 3.77 -5.36
N LEU A 214 8.63 2.44 -5.31
CA LEU A 214 9.81 1.57 -5.24
C LEU A 214 10.71 1.72 -6.47
N SER A 215 10.14 1.60 -7.67
CA SER A 215 10.86 1.73 -8.94
C SER A 215 11.40 3.14 -9.15
N SER A 216 10.66 4.18 -8.73
CA SER A 216 11.11 5.57 -8.76
C SER A 216 12.33 5.80 -7.87
N LEU A 217 12.35 5.26 -6.65
CA LEU A 217 13.51 5.33 -5.75
C LEU A 217 14.71 4.58 -6.32
N TYR A 218 14.50 3.43 -6.95
CA TYR A 218 15.57 2.71 -7.65
C TYR A 218 16.13 3.51 -8.82
N TYR A 219 15.26 4.15 -9.60
CA TYR A 219 15.64 5.02 -10.71
C TYR A 219 16.48 6.21 -10.22
N LEU A 220 16.03 6.93 -9.19
CA LEU A 220 16.77 8.07 -8.62
C LEU A 220 18.12 7.66 -8.04
N LYS A 221 18.21 6.44 -7.48
CA LYS A 221 19.48 5.84 -7.02
C LYS A 221 20.36 5.29 -8.15
N GLY A 222 19.94 5.40 -9.41
CA GLY A 222 20.69 4.92 -10.58
C GLY A 222 20.78 3.40 -10.68
N LYS A 223 19.80 2.68 -10.12
CA LYS A 223 19.74 1.20 -10.12
C LYS A 223 18.87 0.62 -11.22
N CYS A 224 18.00 1.42 -11.84
CA CYS A 224 17.20 1.02 -12.99
C CYS A 224 16.94 2.23 -13.92
N GLY A 225 16.51 1.97 -15.16
CA GLY A 225 16.13 3.02 -16.11
C GLY A 225 14.73 3.59 -15.87
N PHE A 226 14.40 4.69 -16.58
CA PHE A 226 13.09 5.36 -16.54
C PHE A 226 11.92 4.46 -16.98
N PHE A 227 12.22 3.41 -17.76
CA PHE A 227 11.22 2.45 -18.23
C PHE A 227 10.39 1.84 -17.08
N TRP A 228 11.03 1.45 -15.98
CA TRP A 228 10.35 0.78 -14.88
C TRP A 228 9.31 1.64 -14.14
N PRO A 229 9.64 2.84 -13.63
CA PRO A 229 8.60 3.68 -13.01
C PRO A 229 7.50 4.05 -13.99
N SER A 230 7.82 4.26 -15.27
CA SER A 230 6.81 4.55 -16.29
C SER A 230 5.89 3.37 -16.59
N LEU A 231 6.43 2.15 -16.67
CA LEU A 231 5.63 0.93 -16.87
C LEU A 231 4.69 0.70 -15.69
N VAL A 232 5.17 0.89 -14.45
CA VAL A 232 4.32 0.72 -13.27
C VAL A 232 3.27 1.82 -13.17
N PHE A 233 3.58 3.05 -13.59
CA PHE A 233 2.60 4.13 -13.71
C PHE A 233 1.48 3.79 -14.70
N ILE A 234 1.83 3.31 -15.91
CA ILE A 234 0.86 2.85 -16.91
C ILE A 234 -0.04 1.78 -16.31
N LEU A 235 0.58 0.77 -15.69
CA LEU A 235 -0.16 -0.30 -15.04
C LEU A 235 -1.14 0.25 -13.99
N GLY A 236 -0.70 1.22 -13.17
CA GLY A 236 -1.55 1.90 -12.19
C GLY A 236 -2.76 2.59 -12.83
N VAL A 237 -2.55 3.36 -13.91
CA VAL A 237 -3.63 4.06 -14.65
C VAL A 237 -4.57 3.07 -15.33
N SER A 238 -4.04 1.98 -15.89
CA SER A 238 -4.86 0.91 -16.47
C SER A 238 -5.67 0.17 -15.42
N LEU A 239 -5.13 -0.01 -14.20
CA LEU A 239 -5.88 -0.61 -13.10
C LEU A 239 -6.97 0.34 -12.59
N HIS A 240 -6.67 1.63 -12.44
CA HIS A 240 -7.66 2.63 -12.04
C HIS A 240 -7.25 4.04 -12.49
N LEU A 241 -8.16 4.76 -13.15
CA LEU A 241 -7.90 6.06 -13.78
C LEU A 241 -7.39 7.11 -12.78
N SER A 242 -7.82 7.01 -11.51
CA SER A 242 -7.35 7.93 -10.45
C SER A 242 -5.83 7.94 -10.31
N ALA A 243 -5.10 6.86 -10.63
CA ALA A 243 -3.63 6.84 -10.60
C ALA A 243 -2.97 7.89 -11.50
N ILE A 244 -3.72 8.57 -12.36
CA ILE A 244 -3.27 9.76 -13.10
C ILE A 244 -2.71 10.85 -12.17
N PHE A 245 -3.11 10.88 -10.89
CA PHE A 245 -2.52 11.80 -9.90
C PHE A 245 -0.99 11.64 -9.75
N LEU A 246 -0.42 10.48 -10.15
CA LEU A 246 1.02 10.23 -10.16
C LEU A 246 1.75 10.87 -11.36
N LEU A 247 1.02 11.38 -12.36
CA LEU A 247 1.60 11.98 -13.56
C LEU A 247 2.61 13.11 -13.28
N PRO A 248 2.37 14.06 -12.34
CA PRO A 248 3.36 15.07 -11.98
C PRO A 248 4.67 14.45 -11.47
N SER A 249 4.60 13.32 -10.76
CA SER A 249 5.78 12.60 -10.30
C SER A 249 6.54 11.97 -11.47
N VAL A 250 5.85 11.36 -12.43
CA VAL A 250 6.47 10.80 -13.65
C VAL A 250 7.14 11.88 -14.48
N LEU A 251 6.46 13.03 -14.66
CA LEU A 251 7.00 14.21 -15.33
C LEU A 251 8.28 14.69 -14.65
N TYR A 252 8.25 14.80 -13.32
CA TYR A 252 9.43 15.14 -12.54
C TYR A 252 10.55 14.12 -12.76
N LEU A 253 10.29 12.82 -12.72
CA LEU A 253 11.31 11.78 -12.93
C LEU A 253 11.93 11.81 -14.33
N SER A 254 11.16 12.24 -15.33
CA SER A 254 11.66 12.37 -16.71
C SER A 254 12.77 13.41 -16.85
N VAL A 255 12.77 14.42 -15.97
CA VAL A 255 13.74 15.53 -15.92
C VAL A 255 14.72 15.43 -14.75
N ALA A 256 14.36 14.68 -13.71
CA ALA A 256 15.19 14.52 -12.52
C ALA A 256 16.49 13.78 -12.85
N LYS A 257 17.61 14.35 -12.38
CA LYS A 257 18.93 13.75 -12.55
C LYS A 257 19.08 12.52 -11.66
N ARG A 258 19.57 11.42 -12.24
CA ARG A 258 19.93 10.22 -11.44
C ARG A 258 21.13 10.55 -10.55
N SER A 259 21.21 9.97 -9.36
CA SER A 259 22.33 10.21 -8.43
C SER A 259 23.72 9.91 -9.06
N ARG A 260 23.80 8.96 -10.00
CA ARG A 260 25.02 8.68 -10.78
C ARG A 260 25.29 9.72 -11.88
N GLU A 261 24.25 10.20 -12.55
CA GLU A 261 24.34 11.19 -13.63
C GLU A 261 24.51 12.62 -13.10
N ALA A 262 24.03 12.93 -11.89
CA ALA A 262 24.22 14.21 -11.23
C ALA A 262 25.71 14.54 -10.96
N LYS A 263 26.58 13.51 -10.93
CA LYS A 263 28.03 13.68 -10.87
C LYS A 263 28.67 13.95 -12.24
N ALA A 264 28.01 13.57 -13.34
CA ALA A 264 28.47 13.85 -14.70
C ALA A 264 27.98 15.24 -15.12
N LYS A 265 28.91 16.16 -15.41
CA LYS A 265 28.63 17.59 -15.66
C LYS A 265 27.85 17.91 -16.95
N ASN A 266 27.48 16.92 -17.77
CA ASN A 266 26.90 17.22 -19.08
C ASN A 266 25.38 17.39 -19.05
N LYS A 267 24.97 18.61 -19.42
CA LYS A 267 23.61 19.10 -19.60
C LYS A 267 23.11 18.66 -20.99
N ILE A 268 22.20 17.68 -21.05
CA ILE A 268 21.18 17.63 -22.11
C ILE A 268 19.90 17.09 -21.48
N PHE A 269 18.80 17.83 -21.63
CA PHE A 269 17.46 17.36 -21.31
C PHE A 269 17.14 16.15 -22.21
N PRO A 270 16.85 14.95 -21.69
CA PRO A 270 16.65 13.79 -22.54
C PRO A 270 15.28 13.87 -23.23
N LEU A 271 15.23 14.48 -24.42
CA LEU A 271 14.06 14.48 -25.33
C LEU A 271 13.50 13.06 -25.52
N THR A 272 14.36 12.05 -25.43
CA THR A 272 14.02 10.63 -25.45
C THR A 272 13.05 10.21 -24.34
N ASN A 273 13.08 10.82 -23.15
CA ASN A 273 12.14 10.53 -22.07
C ASN A 273 10.75 11.13 -22.36
N ILE A 274 10.69 12.31 -22.98
CA ILE A 274 9.44 12.95 -23.40
C ILE A 274 8.75 12.11 -24.48
N ILE A 275 9.51 11.67 -25.49
CA ILE A 275 8.99 10.80 -26.56
C ILE A 275 8.47 9.48 -25.96
N LYS A 276 9.22 8.87 -25.04
CA LYS A 276 8.75 7.67 -24.32
C LYS A 276 7.44 7.93 -23.60
N MET A 277 7.31 9.07 -22.92
CA MET A 277 6.08 9.43 -22.21
C MET A 277 4.89 9.70 -23.15
N ALA A 278 5.12 10.32 -24.32
CA ALA A 278 4.07 10.49 -25.32
C ALA A 278 3.60 9.14 -25.88
N LEU A 279 4.54 8.24 -26.20
CA LEU A 279 4.23 6.86 -26.61
C LEU A 279 3.45 6.12 -25.53
N ILE A 280 3.81 6.32 -24.26
CA ILE A 280 3.11 5.75 -23.11
C ILE A 280 1.64 6.21 -23.07
N LEU A 281 1.38 7.50 -23.19
CA LEU A 281 0.01 8.02 -23.20
C LEU A 281 -0.80 7.47 -24.38
N LEU A 282 -0.19 7.33 -25.55
CA LEU A 282 -0.82 6.72 -26.72
C LEU A 282 -1.18 5.24 -26.49
N ILE A 283 -0.28 4.46 -25.86
CA ILE A 283 -0.55 3.05 -25.52
C ILE A 283 -1.72 2.95 -24.54
N ILE A 284 -1.79 3.82 -23.53
CA ILE A 284 -2.92 3.87 -22.60
C ILE A 284 -4.22 4.12 -23.37
N CYS A 285 -4.28 5.19 -24.16
CA CYS A 285 -5.47 5.52 -24.96
C CYS A 285 -5.87 4.39 -25.92
N GLY A 286 -4.91 3.75 -26.59
CA GLY A 286 -5.16 2.62 -27.48
C GLY A 286 -5.69 1.39 -26.74
N GLY A 287 -5.14 1.06 -25.57
CA GLY A 287 -5.62 -0.04 -24.73
C GLY A 287 -7.06 0.15 -24.26
N PHE A 288 -7.42 1.37 -23.83
CA PHE A 288 -8.80 1.73 -23.50
C PHE A 288 -9.75 1.53 -24.69
N PHE A 289 -9.32 1.94 -25.89
CA PHE A 289 -10.13 1.77 -27.09
C PHE A 289 -10.35 0.30 -27.44
N ILE A 290 -9.33 -0.55 -27.31
CA ILE A 290 -9.44 -1.99 -27.58
C ILE A 290 -10.39 -2.65 -26.56
N LEU A 291 -10.16 -2.43 -25.26
CA LEU A 291 -10.96 -3.04 -24.20
C LEU A 291 -12.43 -2.64 -24.25
N ARG A 292 -12.74 -1.42 -24.71
CA ARG A 292 -14.13 -0.97 -24.90
C ARG A 292 -14.91 -1.78 -25.95
N ASN A 293 -14.21 -2.37 -26.93
CA ASN A 293 -14.82 -3.06 -28.07
C ASN A 293 -14.93 -4.58 -27.89
N TYR A 294 -14.54 -5.12 -26.73
CA TYR A 294 -14.59 -6.54 -26.37
C TYR A 294 -15.52 -6.79 -25.17
#